data_AF-A0A957XJN6-F1
#
_entry.id   AF-A0A957XJN6-F1
#
_cell.length_a   1.000
_cell.length_b   1.000
_cell.length_c   1.000
_cell.angle_alpha   90.00
_cell.angle_beta   90.00
_cell.angle_gamma   90.00
#
_symmetry.space_group_name_H-M   'P 1'
#
loop_
_entity.id
_entity.type
_entity.pdbx_description
1 polymer ?
#
loop_
_entity_poly.entity_id
_entity_poly.type
_entity_poly.pdbx_seq_one_letter_code
_entity_poly.pdbx_strand_id
1 'polypeptide(L)'
;MAIEHNWHDILWREWHFTHDEVYAEQLHFALAKDDIGQPDLTDAVQGRPLLPEVEAALRQGLRRSSSVRQFWGGRIQRLDEEKAEYISVGRSVKDLSHVHWFRRFLGRHLLVEIGGHAVDALEKVAYGPNAFAKKDARWVLECIAADTTARLSGEPENWICPDCWVSCGPLWIDRPWRPDWQFYGCRHCQRSHQLFHSTQEMVAVLDNKGQGITFKDGLVRANWFTRRTLFDFDRVEIVRATDEEVERFAVQVGNDTDSVRRPRYPHIRCTIAPECSLSTNTLRILRNSFGHVEQTAS
;
A
#
# COMPACT_ATOMS: atom_id res chain seq x y z
N MET A 1 14.18 21.16 -11.68
CA MET A 1 14.96 21.63 -10.52
C MET A 1 14.19 21.21 -9.28
N ALA A 2 14.70 20.24 -8.52
CA ALA A 2 14.09 19.92 -7.22
C ALA A 2 14.29 21.15 -6.33
N ILE A 3 13.19 21.71 -5.81
CA ILE A 3 13.28 22.68 -4.71
C ILE A 3 13.97 21.91 -3.60
N GLU A 4 15.21 22.29 -3.28
CA GLU A 4 15.92 21.70 -2.16
C GLU A 4 15.15 22.17 -0.92
N HIS A 5 14.15 21.37 -0.51
CA HIS A 5 13.33 21.73 0.63
C HIS A 5 14.26 21.94 1.80
N ASN A 6 14.07 23.08 2.42
CA ASN A 6 14.89 23.50 3.50
C ASN A 6 14.56 22.63 4.73
N TRP A 7 15.37 21.61 4.98
CA TRP A 7 15.09 20.59 6.00
C TRP A 7 14.82 21.21 7.38
N HIS A 8 15.43 22.35 7.72
CA HIS A 8 15.15 23.00 8.99
C HIS A 8 13.74 23.60 9.05
N ASP A 9 13.20 24.14 7.95
CA ASP A 9 11.83 24.67 7.90
C ASP A 9 10.81 23.56 8.16
N ILE A 10 11.03 22.37 7.57
CA ILE A 10 10.19 21.20 7.82
C ILE A 10 10.22 20.80 9.29
N LEU A 11 11.41 20.72 9.90
CA LEU A 11 11.52 20.32 11.31
C LEU A 11 10.98 21.38 12.27
N TRP A 12 11.14 22.67 11.97
CA TRP A 12 10.55 23.76 12.74
C TRP A 12 9.02 23.77 12.64
N ARG A 13 8.45 23.50 11.47
CA ARG A 13 6.99 23.30 11.31
C ARG A 13 6.50 22.08 12.08
N GLU A 14 7.21 20.96 12.04
CA GLU A 14 6.83 19.79 12.84
C GLU A 14 6.90 20.09 14.34
N TRP A 15 7.94 20.78 14.82
CA TRP A 15 8.02 21.24 16.20
C TRP A 15 6.81 22.09 16.59
N HIS A 16 6.39 23.01 15.72
CA HIS A 16 5.30 23.94 15.99
C HIS A 16 3.92 23.27 16.00
N PHE A 17 3.67 22.33 15.08
CA PHE A 17 2.34 21.73 14.89
C PHE A 17 2.14 20.39 15.58
N THR A 18 3.20 19.75 16.07
CA THR A 18 3.07 18.47 16.77
C THR A 18 2.36 18.65 18.11
N HIS A 19 1.46 17.73 18.45
CA HIS A 19 0.75 17.75 19.73
C HIS A 19 1.53 17.05 20.85
N ASP A 20 2.68 16.46 20.52
CA ASP A 20 3.54 15.72 21.44
C ASP A 20 4.61 16.67 22.00
N GLU A 21 4.32 17.28 23.16
CA GLU A 21 5.19 18.27 23.80
C GLU A 21 6.61 17.74 24.04
N VAL A 22 6.73 16.51 24.53
CA VAL A 22 8.04 15.91 24.80
C VAL A 22 8.82 15.69 23.51
N TYR A 23 8.16 15.23 22.44
CA TYR A 23 8.80 15.12 21.12
C TYR A 23 9.20 16.51 20.56
N ALA A 24 8.34 17.51 20.72
CA ALA A 24 8.61 18.88 20.31
C ALA A 24 9.87 19.43 21.02
N GLU A 25 9.99 19.27 22.33
CA GLU A 25 11.18 19.68 23.08
C GLU A 25 12.48 19.04 22.53
N GLN A 26 12.42 17.77 22.14
CA GLN A 26 13.57 17.06 21.57
C GLN A 26 13.95 17.57 20.18
N LEU A 27 12.97 17.95 19.35
CA LEU A 27 13.22 18.64 18.08
C LEU A 27 13.86 20.01 18.32
N HIS A 28 13.23 20.84 19.18
CA HIS A 28 13.72 22.18 19.50
C HIS A 28 15.16 22.14 20.02
N PHE A 29 15.49 21.23 20.95
CA PHE A 29 16.84 21.12 21.50
C PHE A 29 17.89 20.77 20.46
N ALA A 30 17.53 19.95 19.46
CA ALA A 30 18.42 19.64 18.35
C ALA A 30 18.59 20.87 17.44
N LEU A 31 17.51 21.57 17.10
CA LEU A 31 17.54 22.70 16.16
C LEU A 31 18.23 23.95 16.74
N ALA A 32 17.93 24.31 18.00
CA ALA A 32 18.44 25.53 18.64
C ALA A 32 19.96 25.51 18.90
N LYS A 33 20.58 24.33 18.96
CA LYS A 33 22.02 24.19 19.26
C LYS A 33 22.95 24.58 18.12
N ASP A 34 22.48 24.51 16.88
CA ASP A 34 23.29 24.80 15.70
C ASP A 34 23.12 26.25 15.22
N ASP A 35 22.52 27.12 16.06
CA ASP A 35 22.20 28.53 15.74
C ASP A 35 21.44 28.68 14.41
N ILE A 36 20.63 27.66 14.10
CA ILE A 36 19.77 27.64 12.93
C ILE A 36 18.60 28.54 13.28
N GLY A 37 18.64 29.78 12.79
CA GLY A 37 17.60 30.78 13.03
C GLY A 37 16.19 30.20 12.89
N GLN A 38 15.32 30.55 13.82
CA GLN A 38 13.92 30.11 13.76
C GLN A 38 13.25 30.80 12.58
N PRO A 39 12.69 30.04 11.61
CA PRO A 39 11.99 30.63 10.49
C PRO A 39 10.77 31.40 11.00
N ASP A 40 10.36 32.43 10.26
CA ASP A 40 9.10 33.12 10.54
C ASP A 40 7.92 32.17 10.24
N LEU A 41 7.37 31.57 11.30
CA LEU A 41 6.24 30.66 11.22
C LEU A 41 4.89 31.40 11.20
N THR A 42 4.88 32.74 11.18
CA THR A 42 3.63 33.52 11.16
C THR A 42 2.90 33.41 9.82
N ASP A 43 3.61 33.08 8.73
CA ASP A 43 3.07 32.74 7.41
C ASP A 43 2.53 31.30 7.38
N ALA A 44 1.66 30.96 8.34
CA ALA A 44 1.13 29.64 8.69
C ALA A 44 0.26 28.96 7.60
N VAL A 45 0.41 29.35 6.34
CA VAL A 45 -0.23 28.73 5.17
C VAL A 45 0.17 27.25 5.06
N GLN A 46 1.38 26.91 5.48
CA GLN A 46 1.91 25.55 5.38
C GLN A 46 1.69 24.81 6.72
N GLY A 47 0.64 24.01 6.83
CA GLY A 47 0.27 23.26 8.06
C GLY A 47 1.32 22.26 8.55
N ARG A 48 0.94 21.27 9.36
CA ARG A 48 1.87 20.22 9.81
C ARG A 48 2.48 19.48 8.60
N PRO A 49 3.81 19.33 8.48
CA PRO A 49 4.42 18.57 7.40
C PRO A 49 3.97 17.10 7.45
N LEU A 50 4.13 16.37 6.36
CA LEU A 50 3.84 14.93 6.32
C LEU A 50 4.99 14.12 6.93
N LEU A 51 4.68 12.95 7.48
CA LEU A 51 5.69 12.08 8.09
C LEU A 51 6.86 11.71 7.15
N PRO A 52 6.65 11.39 5.86
CA PRO A 52 7.76 11.18 4.93
C PRO A 52 8.65 12.42 4.75
N GLU A 53 8.08 13.62 4.77
CA GLU A 53 8.84 14.88 4.69
C GLU A 53 9.68 15.09 5.96
N VAL A 54 9.09 14.85 7.14
CA VAL A 54 9.79 14.91 8.43
C VAL A 54 10.94 13.91 8.49
N GLU A 55 10.72 12.67 8.03
CA GLU A 55 11.77 11.65 7.99
C GLU A 55 12.92 12.06 7.05
N ALA A 56 12.60 12.54 5.85
CA ALA A 56 13.58 13.02 4.88
C ALA A 56 14.38 14.22 5.43
N ALA A 57 13.69 15.17 6.08
CA ALA A 57 14.29 16.34 6.70
C ALA A 57 15.22 15.95 7.87
N LEU A 58 14.83 15.01 8.73
CA LEU A 58 15.70 14.47 9.79
C LEU A 58 16.96 13.85 9.18
N ARG A 59 16.82 13.01 8.15
CA ARG A 59 17.98 12.38 7.47
C ARG A 59 18.91 13.41 6.83
N GLN A 60 18.37 14.47 6.23
CA GLN A 60 19.17 15.57 5.71
C GLN A 60 19.87 16.35 6.83
N GLY A 61 19.18 16.61 7.93
CA GLY A 61 19.73 17.20 9.15
C GLY A 61 20.91 16.38 9.71
N LEU A 62 20.80 15.05 9.80
CA LEU A 62 21.91 14.17 10.25
C LEU A 62 23.21 14.37 9.44
N ARG A 63 23.07 14.68 8.14
CA ARG A 63 24.21 14.94 7.24
C ARG A 63 24.79 16.33 7.44
N ARG A 64 23.94 17.34 7.69
CA ARG A 64 24.31 18.77 7.67
C ARG A 64 24.55 19.40 9.04
N SER A 65 24.02 18.82 10.12
CA SER A 65 23.98 19.39 11.46
C SER A 65 24.58 18.42 12.48
N SER A 66 25.50 18.91 13.30
CA SER A 66 26.17 18.09 14.31
C SER A 66 25.29 17.82 15.51
N SER A 67 24.48 18.81 15.91
CA SER A 67 23.47 18.64 16.96
C SER A 67 22.40 17.63 16.55
N VAL A 68 21.82 17.75 15.35
CA VAL A 68 20.81 16.80 14.86
C VAL A 68 21.40 15.40 14.78
N ARG A 69 22.66 15.26 14.33
CA ARG A 69 23.35 13.95 14.35
C ARG A 69 23.46 13.37 15.75
N GLN A 70 23.90 14.18 16.72
CA GLN A 70 24.05 13.76 18.11
C GLN A 70 22.72 13.32 18.74
N PHE A 71 21.63 14.07 18.50
CA PHE A 71 20.33 13.79 19.12
C PHE A 71 19.52 12.75 18.35
N TRP A 72 19.52 12.77 17.02
CA TRP A 72 18.61 11.95 16.21
C TRP A 72 19.29 10.75 15.56
N GLY A 73 20.62 10.67 15.51
CA GLY A 73 21.34 9.60 14.81
C GLY A 73 20.91 8.20 15.24
N GLY A 74 21.02 7.88 16.53
CA GLY A 74 20.61 6.57 17.06
C GLY A 74 19.11 6.32 16.97
N ARG A 75 18.29 7.38 16.94
CA ARG A 75 16.82 7.28 16.85
C ARG A 75 16.36 6.93 15.44
N ILE A 76 16.95 7.57 14.43
CA ILE A 76 16.71 7.24 13.02
C ILE A 76 17.25 5.85 12.70
N GLN A 77 18.43 5.49 13.21
CA GLN A 77 18.93 4.12 13.09
C GLN A 77 17.94 3.10 13.68
N ARG A 78 17.39 3.37 14.87
CA ARG A 78 16.39 2.48 15.48
C ARG A 78 15.09 2.41 14.69
N LEU A 79 14.67 3.51 14.05
CA LEU A 79 13.54 3.50 13.12
C LEU A 79 13.82 2.58 11.92
N ASP A 80 15.02 2.65 11.35
CA ASP A 80 15.43 1.78 10.23
C ASP A 80 15.43 0.29 10.63
N GLU A 81 15.92 -0.03 11.84
CA GLU A 81 15.86 -1.38 12.40
C GLU A 81 14.42 -1.89 12.53
N GLU A 82 13.52 -1.09 13.11
CA GLU A 82 12.11 -1.50 13.28
C GLU A 82 11.36 -1.57 11.94
N LYS A 83 11.74 -0.78 10.92
CA LYS A 83 11.20 -0.89 9.56
C LYS A 83 11.67 -2.16 8.85
N ALA A 84 12.89 -2.62 9.14
CA ALA A 84 13.43 -3.86 8.58
C ALA A 84 12.81 -5.12 9.22
N GLU A 85 12.33 -5.01 10.45
CA GLU A 85 11.59 -6.07 11.14
C GLU A 85 10.11 -6.13 10.70
N TYR A 86 9.44 -7.26 10.97
CA TYR A 86 8.00 -7.38 10.72
C TYR A 86 7.21 -6.38 11.58
N ILE A 87 6.51 -5.47 10.92
CA ILE A 87 5.76 -4.39 11.57
C ILE A 87 4.32 -4.84 11.86
N SER A 88 4.00 -5.06 13.14
CA SER A 88 2.62 -5.32 13.55
C SER A 88 1.81 -4.02 13.60
N VAL A 89 0.69 -3.96 12.86
CA VAL A 89 -0.31 -2.86 12.93
C VAL A 89 -0.75 -2.64 14.38
N GLY A 90 -1.14 -3.70 15.07
CA GLY A 90 -1.67 -3.61 16.44
C GLY A 90 -0.66 -3.04 17.45
N ARG A 91 0.63 -3.39 17.32
CA ARG A 91 1.71 -2.81 18.15
C ARG A 91 1.88 -1.32 17.83
N SER A 92 1.99 -0.97 16.55
CA SER A 92 2.23 0.41 16.12
C SER A 92 1.07 1.35 16.46
N VAL A 93 -0.17 0.85 16.41
CA VAL A 93 -1.37 1.58 16.89
C VAL A 93 -1.34 1.81 18.40
N LYS A 94 -0.96 0.80 19.20
CA LYS A 94 -0.80 0.97 20.66
C LYS A 94 0.28 2.01 20.98
N ASP A 95 1.34 2.02 20.18
CA ASP A 95 2.45 2.95 20.36
C ASP A 95 2.03 4.43 20.22
N LEU A 96 0.94 4.75 19.51
CA LEU A 96 0.40 6.12 19.43
C LEU A 96 -0.04 6.70 20.79
N SER A 97 -0.44 5.83 21.73
CA SER A 97 -0.86 6.25 23.09
C SER A 97 0.22 5.94 24.15
N HIS A 98 1.42 5.56 23.72
CA HIS A 98 2.47 5.14 24.64
C HIS A 98 3.01 6.33 25.44
N VAL A 99 3.40 6.11 26.69
CA VAL A 99 3.91 7.17 27.60
C VAL A 99 5.23 7.79 27.12
N HIS A 100 6.14 6.95 26.62
CA HIS A 100 7.40 7.41 26.02
C HIS A 100 7.19 7.95 24.61
N TRP A 101 7.57 9.21 24.39
CA TRP A 101 7.46 9.92 23.11
C TRP A 101 8.13 9.18 21.95
N PHE A 102 9.27 8.53 22.18
CA PHE A 102 9.99 7.86 21.10
C PHE A 102 9.22 6.65 20.57
N ARG A 103 8.42 5.98 21.41
CA ARG A 103 7.49 4.94 20.94
C ARG A 103 6.38 5.54 20.08
N ARG A 104 5.81 6.68 20.48
CA ARG A 104 4.82 7.40 19.64
C ARG A 104 5.42 7.80 18.28
N PHE A 105 6.64 8.32 18.28
CA PHE A 105 7.40 8.62 17.07
C PHE A 105 7.52 7.38 16.16
N LEU A 106 8.03 6.27 16.70
CA LEU A 106 8.15 5.02 15.94
C LEU A 106 6.80 4.54 15.41
N GLY A 107 5.76 4.49 16.25
CA GLY A 107 4.42 4.06 15.86
C GLY A 107 3.89 4.85 14.68
N ARG A 108 4.03 6.19 14.67
CA ARG A 108 3.59 7.06 13.57
C ARG A 108 4.29 6.73 12.26
N HIS A 109 5.63 6.65 12.25
CA HIS A 109 6.39 6.34 11.04
C HIS A 109 6.12 4.91 10.53
N LEU A 110 6.05 3.94 11.43
CA LEU A 110 5.77 2.54 11.10
C LEU A 110 4.37 2.35 10.52
N LEU A 111 3.37 3.10 11.02
CA LEU A 111 2.01 3.06 10.46
C LEU A 111 1.94 3.63 9.04
N VAL A 112 2.70 4.69 8.74
CA VAL A 112 2.81 5.21 7.36
C VAL A 112 3.52 4.21 6.44
N GLU A 113 4.59 3.57 6.94
CA GLU A 113 5.30 2.51 6.21
C GLU A 113 4.39 1.31 5.89
N ILE A 114 3.57 0.88 6.86
CA ILE A 114 2.55 -0.15 6.64
C ILE A 114 1.50 0.31 5.61
N GLY A 115 1.18 1.61 5.61
CA GLY A 115 0.28 2.22 4.65
C GLY A 115 -1.17 1.75 4.82
N GLY A 116 -1.84 1.39 3.73
CA GLY A 116 -3.28 1.14 3.68
C GLY A 116 -3.77 0.03 4.62
N HIS A 117 -2.93 -0.97 4.93
CA HIS A 117 -3.28 -2.04 5.88
C HIS A 117 -3.47 -1.53 7.33
N ALA A 118 -2.99 -0.32 7.64
CA ALA A 118 -3.19 0.31 8.95
C ALA A 118 -4.50 1.12 9.05
N VAL A 119 -5.19 1.39 7.93
CA VAL A 119 -6.31 2.35 7.86
C VAL A 119 -7.45 1.96 8.80
N ASP A 120 -7.99 0.74 8.69
CA ASP A 120 -9.10 0.25 9.54
C ASP A 120 -8.80 0.40 11.04
N ALA A 121 -7.55 0.15 11.45
CA ALA A 121 -7.15 0.24 12.86
C ALA A 121 -7.00 1.70 13.32
N LEU A 122 -6.48 2.56 12.45
CA LEU A 122 -6.34 3.99 12.70
C LEU A 122 -7.68 4.71 12.73
N GLU A 123 -8.64 4.33 11.89
CA GLU A 123 -10.00 4.87 11.94
C GLU A 123 -10.61 4.64 13.32
N LYS A 124 -10.54 3.42 13.85
CA LYS A 124 -11.03 3.11 15.20
C LYS A 124 -10.41 4.03 16.27
N VAL A 125 -9.13 4.38 16.16
CA VAL A 125 -8.47 5.34 17.06
C VAL A 125 -8.92 6.78 16.80
N ALA A 126 -9.09 7.18 15.54
CA ALA A 126 -9.54 8.50 15.13
C ALA A 126 -11.00 8.80 15.56
N TYR A 127 -11.82 7.77 15.77
CA TYR A 127 -13.17 7.86 16.33
C TYR A 127 -13.21 7.61 17.86
N GLY A 128 -12.10 7.20 18.46
CA GLY A 128 -12.02 6.84 19.87
C GLY A 128 -12.08 8.03 20.85
N PRO A 129 -12.20 7.73 22.16
CA PRO A 129 -12.33 8.75 23.21
C PRO A 129 -11.02 9.44 23.60
N ASN A 130 -9.85 8.85 23.29
CA ASN A 130 -8.55 9.45 23.62
C ASN A 130 -8.25 10.62 22.68
N ALA A 131 -8.42 11.85 23.18
CA ALA A 131 -8.26 13.07 22.39
C ALA A 131 -6.86 13.23 21.77
N PHE A 132 -5.81 12.80 22.48
CA PHE A 132 -4.43 12.88 22.00
C PHE A 132 -4.22 11.89 20.84
N ALA A 133 -4.49 10.60 21.07
CA ALA A 133 -4.31 9.55 20.07
C ALA A 133 -5.18 9.78 18.82
N LYS A 134 -6.37 10.36 19.01
CA LYS A 134 -7.28 10.75 17.93
C LYS A 134 -6.67 11.75 16.96
N LYS A 135 -5.98 12.78 17.46
CA LYS A 135 -5.34 13.79 16.61
C LYS A 135 -4.20 13.20 15.79
N ASP A 136 -3.36 12.40 16.43
CA ASP A 136 -2.25 11.72 15.75
C ASP A 136 -2.74 10.67 14.75
N ALA A 137 -3.75 9.86 15.08
CA ALA A 137 -4.32 8.90 14.15
C ALA A 137 -4.90 9.58 12.89
N ARG A 138 -5.59 10.71 13.06
CA ARG A 138 -6.09 11.50 11.92
C ARG A 138 -4.97 12.01 11.04
N TRP A 139 -3.91 12.55 11.61
CA TRP A 139 -2.77 13.03 10.85
C TRP A 139 -1.99 11.87 10.17
N VAL A 140 -1.83 10.74 10.84
CA VAL A 140 -1.19 9.54 10.24
C VAL A 140 -1.99 9.04 9.04
N LEU A 141 -3.32 9.02 9.11
CA LEU A 141 -4.15 8.68 7.96
C LEU A 141 -3.97 9.66 6.78
N GLU A 142 -3.70 10.94 7.06
CA GLU A 142 -3.41 11.96 6.03
C GLU A 142 -2.07 11.66 5.36
N CYS A 143 -1.08 11.30 6.18
CA CYS A 143 0.23 10.89 5.70
C CYS A 143 0.15 9.62 4.86
N ILE A 144 -0.66 8.63 5.24
CA ILE A 144 -0.88 7.41 4.43
C ILE A 144 -1.51 7.76 3.08
N ALA A 145 -2.56 8.60 3.09
CA ALA A 145 -3.23 9.03 1.85
C ALA A 145 -2.24 9.75 0.91
N ALA A 146 -1.49 10.71 1.42
CA ALA A 146 -0.51 11.46 0.64
C ALA A 146 0.65 10.58 0.14
N ASP A 147 1.24 9.76 1.01
CA ASP A 147 2.35 8.86 0.68
C ASP A 147 1.96 7.84 -0.40
N THR A 148 0.84 7.15 -0.20
CA THR A 148 0.38 6.14 -1.17
C THR A 148 -0.04 6.75 -2.49
N THR A 149 -0.63 7.96 -2.48
CA THR A 149 -0.91 8.71 -3.71
C THR A 149 0.38 9.03 -4.45
N ALA A 150 1.39 9.57 -3.78
CA ALA A 150 2.67 9.91 -4.40
C ALA A 150 3.37 8.68 -5.02
N ARG A 151 3.27 7.51 -4.37
CA ARG A 151 3.93 6.28 -4.84
C ARG A 151 3.15 5.50 -5.90
N LEU A 152 1.82 5.45 -5.81
CA LEU A 152 1.02 4.43 -6.49
C LEU A 152 -0.03 5.00 -7.45
N SER A 153 -0.32 6.31 -7.43
CA SER A 153 -1.43 6.88 -8.21
C SER A 153 -1.20 6.98 -9.71
N GLY A 154 0.05 6.88 -10.19
CA GLY A 154 0.37 7.05 -11.60
C GLY A 154 -0.21 5.94 -12.49
N GLU A 155 -0.08 4.68 -12.05
CA GLU A 155 -0.56 3.47 -12.75
C GLU A 155 -1.00 2.42 -11.71
N PRO A 156 -2.05 2.68 -10.92
CA PRO A 156 -2.42 1.81 -9.79
C PRO A 156 -2.73 0.37 -10.21
N GLU A 157 -3.31 0.16 -11.39
CA GLU A 157 -3.62 -1.15 -11.95
C GLU A 157 -2.38 -2.03 -12.18
N ASN A 158 -1.19 -1.42 -12.34
CA ASN A 158 0.08 -2.12 -12.56
C ASN A 158 0.73 -2.58 -11.25
N TRP A 159 0.26 -2.11 -10.10
CA TRP A 159 0.78 -2.54 -8.79
C TRP A 159 -0.02 -3.72 -8.26
N ILE A 160 0.59 -4.89 -8.13
CA ILE A 160 -0.10 -6.10 -7.70
C ILE A 160 0.29 -6.48 -6.28
N CYS A 161 -0.72 -6.86 -5.48
CA CYS A 161 -0.50 -7.40 -4.15
C CYS A 161 0.06 -8.83 -4.23
N PRO A 162 1.23 -9.14 -3.62
CA PRO A 162 1.79 -10.49 -3.65
C PRO A 162 0.91 -11.52 -2.94
N ASP A 163 0.13 -11.07 -1.95
CA ASP A 163 -0.73 -11.92 -1.14
C ASP A 163 -2.14 -12.03 -1.69
N CYS A 164 -2.61 -11.17 -2.58
CA CYS A 164 -3.98 -11.24 -3.11
C CYS A 164 -4.01 -11.48 -4.62
N TRP A 165 -2.94 -11.12 -5.32
CA TRP A 165 -2.87 -11.09 -6.79
C TRP A 165 -3.92 -10.17 -7.42
N VAL A 166 -4.40 -9.22 -6.62
CA VAL A 166 -5.33 -8.16 -7.02
C VAL A 166 -4.52 -6.89 -7.18
N SER A 167 -4.81 -6.12 -8.22
CA SER A 167 -4.17 -4.84 -8.46
C SER A 167 -4.55 -3.83 -7.39
N CYS A 168 -3.69 -2.84 -7.24
CA CYS A 168 -3.94 -1.65 -6.45
C CYS A 168 -5.08 -0.85 -7.10
N GLY A 169 -5.71 -0.01 -6.29
CA GLY A 169 -6.72 0.92 -6.73
C GLY A 169 -6.95 2.01 -5.70
N PRO A 170 -7.71 3.04 -6.07
CA PRO A 170 -8.14 4.04 -5.12
C PRO A 170 -9.08 3.41 -4.08
N LEU A 171 -8.83 3.73 -2.82
CA LEU A 171 -9.64 3.36 -1.67
C LEU A 171 -9.96 4.65 -0.90
N TRP A 172 -11.11 4.65 -0.22
CA TRP A 172 -11.61 5.84 0.46
C TRP A 172 -11.67 5.60 1.96
N ILE A 173 -11.29 6.63 2.73
CA ILE A 173 -11.43 6.63 4.18
C ILE A 173 -12.78 7.30 4.49
N ASP A 174 -13.74 6.53 5.00
CA ASP A 174 -15.09 7.01 5.28
C ASP A 174 -15.10 7.97 6.48
N ARG A 175 -15.54 9.22 6.27
CA ARG A 175 -15.42 10.28 7.28
C ARG A 175 -16.56 11.29 7.29
N PRO A 176 -17.11 11.59 8.49
CA PRO A 176 -18.08 12.67 8.65
C PRO A 176 -17.47 14.07 8.79
N TRP A 177 -16.14 14.24 8.96
CA TRP A 177 -15.53 15.54 9.32
C TRP A 177 -14.63 16.19 8.25
N ARG A 178 -14.35 15.53 7.13
CA ARG A 178 -13.64 16.09 5.96
C ARG A 178 -14.02 15.29 4.72
N PRO A 179 -14.10 15.92 3.54
CA PRO A 179 -14.35 15.22 2.29
C PRO A 179 -13.28 14.16 2.02
N ASP A 180 -13.72 13.11 1.34
CA ASP A 180 -13.13 11.78 1.26
C ASP A 180 -11.63 11.79 0.97
N TRP A 181 -10.84 11.32 1.94
CA TRP A 181 -9.41 11.08 1.69
C TRP A 181 -9.27 9.80 0.91
N GLN A 182 -8.68 9.94 -0.27
CA GLN A 182 -8.29 8.82 -1.11
C GLN A 182 -6.89 8.35 -0.72
N PHE A 183 -6.72 7.05 -0.61
CA PHE A 183 -5.41 6.40 -0.55
C PHE A 183 -5.36 5.29 -1.60
N TYR A 184 -4.16 4.79 -1.87
CA TYR A 184 -3.97 3.71 -2.84
C TYR A 184 -3.49 2.45 -2.13
N GLY A 185 -4.15 1.32 -2.40
CA GLY A 185 -3.78 0.01 -1.88
C GLY A 185 -4.45 -1.12 -2.65
N CYS A 186 -4.08 -2.36 -2.35
CA CYS A 186 -4.73 -3.56 -2.86
C CYS A 186 -6.25 -3.49 -2.65
N ARG A 187 -7.04 -3.64 -3.71
CA ARG A 187 -8.51 -3.51 -3.58
C ARG A 187 -9.15 -4.58 -2.68
N HIS A 188 -8.44 -5.67 -2.40
CA HIS A 188 -8.93 -6.74 -1.54
C HIS A 188 -8.49 -6.60 -0.08
N CYS A 189 -7.19 -6.45 0.18
CA CYS A 189 -6.64 -6.43 1.54
C CYS A 189 -6.14 -5.06 2.00
N GLN A 190 -6.31 -4.03 1.18
CA GLN A 190 -5.91 -2.64 1.41
C GLN A 190 -4.39 -2.41 1.59
N ARG A 191 -3.54 -3.45 1.53
CA ARG A 191 -2.09 -3.29 1.65
C ARG A 191 -1.53 -2.38 0.54
N SER A 192 -0.65 -1.45 0.90
CA SER A 192 0.00 -0.51 -0.03
C SER A 192 1.54 -0.53 0.01
N HIS A 193 2.12 -1.52 0.68
CA HIS A 193 3.55 -1.80 0.73
C HIS A 193 3.84 -3.18 0.14
N GLN A 194 5.10 -3.40 -0.26
CA GLN A 194 5.57 -4.66 -0.85
C GLN A 194 4.73 -5.11 -2.06
N LEU A 195 4.16 -4.15 -2.79
CA LEU A 195 3.51 -4.41 -4.07
C LEU A 195 4.60 -4.59 -5.13
N PHE A 196 4.36 -5.48 -6.09
CA PHE A 196 5.24 -5.58 -7.26
C PHE A 196 4.59 -4.89 -8.46
N HIS A 197 5.41 -4.28 -9.30
CA HIS A 197 4.96 -3.61 -10.50
C HIS A 197 4.96 -4.59 -11.68
N SER A 198 3.80 -4.83 -12.27
CA SER A 198 3.63 -5.59 -13.51
C SER A 198 3.54 -4.62 -14.68
N THR A 199 4.48 -4.71 -15.62
CA THR A 199 4.43 -3.91 -16.86
C THR A 199 3.71 -4.64 -18.00
N GLN A 200 3.29 -5.88 -17.77
CA GLN A 200 2.57 -6.70 -18.76
C GLN A 200 1.34 -7.36 -18.14
N GLU A 201 0.71 -8.22 -18.93
CA GLU A 201 -0.48 -8.99 -18.60
C GLU A 201 -0.28 -9.93 -17.40
N MET A 202 -1.33 -10.07 -16.61
CA MET A 202 -1.47 -11.12 -15.62
C MET A 202 -2.30 -12.27 -16.20
N VAL A 203 -1.74 -13.47 -16.22
CA VAL A 203 -2.34 -14.66 -16.84
C VAL A 203 -2.79 -15.64 -15.75
N ALA A 204 -4.08 -15.94 -15.72
CA ALA A 204 -4.61 -17.06 -14.94
C ALA A 204 -4.36 -18.37 -15.68
N VAL A 205 -3.57 -19.25 -15.06
CA VAL A 205 -3.22 -20.55 -15.64
C VAL A 205 -4.01 -21.65 -14.94
N LEU A 206 -4.66 -22.51 -15.71
CA LEU A 206 -5.31 -23.74 -15.26
C LEU A 206 -4.42 -24.92 -15.67
N ASP A 207 -3.51 -25.29 -14.79
CA ASP A 207 -2.56 -26.38 -14.98
C ASP A 207 -2.40 -27.21 -13.69
N ASN A 208 -2.98 -28.40 -13.64
CA ASN A 208 -2.98 -29.26 -12.45
C ASN A 208 -1.60 -29.84 -12.09
N LYS A 209 -0.59 -29.67 -12.95
CA LYS A 209 0.83 -29.97 -12.65
C LYS A 209 1.70 -28.73 -12.56
N GLY A 210 1.12 -27.55 -12.79
CA GLY A 210 1.83 -26.27 -12.73
C GLY A 210 2.17 -25.88 -11.29
N GLN A 211 3.19 -25.04 -11.13
CA GLN A 211 3.56 -24.45 -9.84
C GLN A 211 2.99 -23.03 -9.71
N GLY A 212 2.94 -22.51 -8.48
CA GLY A 212 2.23 -21.30 -8.06
C GLY A 212 2.28 -20.10 -9.00
N ILE A 213 3.17 -19.16 -8.74
CA ILE A 213 3.32 -17.94 -9.54
C ILE A 213 4.69 -17.93 -10.19
N THR A 214 4.74 -17.52 -11.46
CA THR A 214 5.99 -17.33 -12.20
C THR A 214 6.04 -15.93 -12.79
N PHE A 215 7.23 -15.34 -12.73
CA PHE A 215 7.52 -14.00 -13.24
C PHE A 215 8.58 -14.14 -14.32
N LYS A 216 8.25 -13.72 -15.54
CA LYS A 216 9.20 -13.77 -16.65
C LYS A 216 8.95 -12.60 -17.60
N ASP A 217 9.99 -11.78 -17.82
CA ASP A 217 9.96 -10.67 -18.77
C ASP A 217 8.80 -9.68 -18.55
N GLY A 218 8.36 -9.50 -17.30
CA GLY A 218 7.20 -8.65 -16.94
C GLY A 218 5.85 -9.35 -16.98
N LEU A 219 5.75 -10.54 -17.59
CA LEU A 219 4.56 -11.39 -17.59
C LEU A 219 4.42 -12.12 -16.25
N VAL A 220 3.23 -12.03 -15.67
CA VAL A 220 2.87 -12.75 -14.45
C VAL A 220 1.97 -13.92 -14.81
N ARG A 221 2.42 -15.15 -14.58
CA ARG A 221 1.57 -16.34 -14.75
C ARG A 221 1.27 -16.93 -13.39
N ALA A 222 -0.01 -16.92 -13.02
CA ALA A 222 -0.49 -17.38 -11.72
C ALA A 222 -1.38 -18.60 -11.90
N ASN A 223 -0.98 -19.74 -11.35
CA ASN A 223 -1.77 -20.95 -11.38
C ASN A 223 -2.95 -20.85 -10.41
N TRP A 224 -4.16 -20.84 -10.95
CA TRP A 224 -5.38 -20.72 -10.15
C TRP A 224 -5.52 -21.88 -9.14
N PHE A 225 -5.05 -23.08 -9.47
CA PHE A 225 -5.15 -24.24 -8.57
C PHE A 225 -4.40 -24.10 -7.26
N THR A 226 -3.40 -23.22 -7.18
CA THR A 226 -2.61 -22.99 -5.96
C THR A 226 -3.43 -22.28 -4.88
N ARG A 227 -4.41 -21.45 -5.25
CA ARG A 227 -5.22 -20.68 -4.30
C ARG A 227 -6.71 -20.97 -4.34
N ARG A 228 -7.22 -21.37 -5.50
CA ARG A 228 -8.64 -21.61 -5.77
C ARG A 228 -9.54 -20.42 -5.41
N THR A 229 -8.99 -19.22 -5.52
CA THR A 229 -9.67 -17.93 -5.33
C THR A 229 -9.38 -17.05 -6.54
N LEU A 230 -10.36 -16.24 -6.96
CA LEU A 230 -10.18 -15.31 -8.07
C LEU A 230 -9.24 -14.17 -7.70
N PHE A 231 -8.48 -13.73 -8.69
CA PHE A 231 -7.55 -12.60 -8.64
C PHE A 231 -7.68 -11.78 -9.92
N ASP A 232 -6.91 -10.70 -10.08
CA ASP A 232 -6.95 -9.90 -11.31
C ASP A 232 -6.19 -10.62 -12.42
N PHE A 233 -6.79 -10.79 -13.59
CA PHE A 233 -6.11 -11.36 -14.75
C PHE A 233 -6.63 -10.71 -16.04
N ASP A 234 -5.76 -10.65 -17.04
CA ASP A 234 -6.00 -10.13 -18.38
C ASP A 234 -6.24 -11.25 -19.39
N ARG A 235 -5.73 -12.45 -19.08
CA ARG A 235 -5.79 -13.63 -19.94
C ARG A 235 -5.99 -14.91 -19.12
N VAL A 236 -6.65 -15.89 -19.73
CA VAL A 236 -6.77 -17.25 -19.20
C VAL A 236 -6.05 -18.22 -20.14
N GLU A 237 -5.26 -19.13 -19.55
CA GLU A 237 -4.62 -20.23 -20.26
C GLU A 237 -5.01 -21.56 -19.61
N ILE A 238 -5.68 -22.42 -20.37
CA ILE A 238 -6.06 -23.76 -19.93
C ILE A 238 -5.08 -24.75 -20.54
N VAL A 239 -4.16 -25.27 -19.72
CA VAL A 239 -3.06 -26.13 -20.19
C VAL A 239 -3.38 -27.59 -19.86
N ARG A 240 -3.64 -27.89 -18.59
CA ARG A 240 -3.95 -29.24 -18.09
C ARG A 240 -5.00 -29.12 -17.00
N ALA A 241 -6.26 -29.16 -17.37
CA ALA A 241 -7.37 -29.14 -16.44
C ALA A 241 -8.47 -30.09 -16.94
N THR A 242 -9.21 -30.67 -16.00
CA THR A 242 -10.43 -31.45 -16.32
C THR A 242 -11.61 -30.52 -16.57
N ASP A 243 -12.66 -31.01 -17.23
CA ASP A 243 -13.93 -30.29 -17.37
C ASP A 243 -14.43 -29.76 -16.03
N GLU A 244 -14.45 -30.60 -14.99
CA GLU A 244 -14.91 -30.20 -13.65
C GLU A 244 -14.09 -29.05 -13.06
N GLU A 245 -12.76 -29.08 -13.23
CA GLU A 245 -11.88 -28.02 -12.74
C GLU A 245 -12.13 -26.68 -13.46
N VAL A 246 -12.30 -26.73 -14.78
CA VAL A 246 -12.61 -25.55 -15.60
C VAL A 246 -14.01 -25.02 -15.26
N GLU A 247 -14.99 -25.90 -15.09
CA GLU A 247 -16.35 -25.52 -14.69
C GLU A 247 -16.35 -24.83 -13.32
N ARG A 248 -15.60 -25.34 -12.33
CA ARG A 248 -15.46 -24.68 -11.02
C ARG A 248 -14.87 -23.28 -11.13
N PHE A 249 -13.83 -23.10 -11.94
CA PHE A 249 -13.24 -21.78 -12.20
C PHE A 249 -14.26 -20.85 -12.86
N ALA A 250 -14.95 -21.30 -13.90
CA ALA A 250 -15.95 -20.51 -14.61
C ALA A 250 -17.16 -20.14 -13.73
N VAL A 251 -17.58 -21.03 -12.82
CA VAL A 251 -18.62 -20.74 -11.82
C VAL A 251 -18.16 -19.64 -10.86
N GLN A 252 -16.90 -19.65 -10.41
CA GLN A 252 -16.38 -18.54 -9.60
C GLN A 252 -16.42 -17.22 -10.40
N VAL A 253 -15.95 -17.23 -11.64
CA VAL A 253 -15.97 -16.06 -12.54
C VAL A 253 -17.39 -15.53 -12.73
N GLY A 254 -18.37 -16.41 -12.95
CA GLY A 254 -19.78 -16.04 -13.09
C GLY A 254 -20.41 -15.48 -11.80
N ASN A 255 -19.90 -15.89 -10.63
CA ASN A 255 -20.35 -15.44 -9.32
C ASN A 255 -19.47 -14.32 -8.73
N ASP A 256 -18.53 -13.76 -9.51
CA ASP A 256 -17.67 -12.71 -9.00
C ASP A 256 -18.47 -11.44 -8.70
N THR A 257 -18.19 -10.87 -7.52
CA THR A 257 -18.85 -9.66 -7.02
C THR A 257 -17.95 -8.43 -7.14
N ASP A 258 -16.69 -8.60 -7.54
CA ASP A 258 -15.77 -7.49 -7.77
C ASP A 258 -16.23 -6.65 -8.97
N SER A 259 -16.64 -5.41 -8.67
CA SER A 259 -17.17 -4.46 -9.66
C SER A 259 -16.16 -4.03 -10.73
N VAL A 260 -14.86 -4.21 -10.49
CA VAL A 260 -13.77 -3.87 -11.42
C VAL A 260 -13.46 -5.05 -12.33
N ARG A 261 -13.44 -6.28 -11.80
CA ARG A 261 -13.15 -7.49 -12.61
C ARG A 261 -14.30 -7.89 -13.50
N ARG A 262 -15.53 -7.91 -12.96
CA ARG A 262 -16.70 -8.46 -13.65
C ARG A 262 -16.95 -7.86 -15.05
N PRO A 263 -16.83 -6.54 -15.26
CA PRO A 263 -17.01 -5.95 -16.60
C PRO A 263 -15.91 -6.34 -17.60
N ARG A 264 -14.74 -6.80 -17.14
CA ARG A 264 -13.60 -7.17 -18.00
C ARG A 264 -13.74 -8.58 -18.58
N TYR A 265 -14.39 -9.50 -17.88
CA TYR A 265 -14.46 -10.91 -18.27
C TYR A 265 -14.95 -11.15 -19.71
N PRO A 266 -16.00 -10.46 -20.21
CA PRO A 266 -16.43 -10.60 -21.60
C PRO A 266 -15.40 -10.13 -22.64
N HIS A 267 -14.27 -9.56 -22.24
CA HIS A 267 -13.20 -9.10 -23.11
C HIS A 267 -11.89 -9.89 -22.91
N ILE A 268 -11.85 -10.77 -21.92
CA ILE A 268 -10.66 -11.59 -21.64
C ILE A 268 -10.54 -12.70 -22.69
N ARG A 269 -9.30 -12.88 -23.18
CA ARG A 269 -8.95 -14.01 -24.04
C ARG A 269 -8.70 -15.26 -23.19
N CYS A 270 -9.28 -16.38 -23.62
CA CYS A 270 -9.08 -17.70 -23.05
C CYS A 270 -8.48 -18.61 -24.13
N THR A 271 -7.28 -19.10 -23.89
CA THR A 271 -6.61 -20.06 -24.78
C THR A 271 -6.61 -21.45 -24.15
N ILE A 272 -6.80 -22.47 -24.98
CA ILE A 272 -6.83 -23.88 -24.57
C ILE A 272 -5.70 -24.59 -25.30
N ALA A 273 -4.80 -25.24 -24.55
CA ALA A 273 -3.70 -25.99 -25.10
C ALA A 273 -4.22 -27.16 -25.97
N PRO A 274 -3.51 -27.55 -27.04
CA PRO A 274 -4.00 -28.56 -27.98
C PRO A 274 -4.30 -29.91 -27.32
N GLU A 275 -3.51 -30.28 -26.31
CA GLU A 275 -3.64 -31.52 -25.54
C GLU A 275 -4.79 -31.50 -24.52
N CYS A 276 -5.35 -30.33 -24.21
CA CYS A 276 -6.45 -30.20 -23.26
C CYS A 276 -7.79 -30.44 -23.96
N SER A 277 -8.27 -31.69 -23.88
CA SER A 277 -9.56 -32.08 -24.45
C SER A 277 -10.70 -31.72 -23.49
N LEU A 278 -11.37 -30.59 -23.75
CA LEU A 278 -12.56 -30.17 -23.01
C LEU A 278 -13.84 -30.57 -23.75
N SER A 279 -14.89 -30.92 -23.00
CA SER A 279 -16.20 -31.21 -23.57
C SER A 279 -16.85 -29.98 -24.21
N THR A 280 -17.80 -30.21 -25.11
CA THR A 280 -18.59 -29.13 -25.73
C THR A 280 -19.35 -28.29 -24.69
N ASN A 281 -19.78 -28.90 -23.58
CA ASN A 281 -20.45 -28.17 -22.51
C ASN A 281 -19.51 -27.15 -21.84
N THR A 282 -18.30 -27.59 -21.47
CA THR A 282 -17.28 -26.72 -20.88
C THR A 282 -16.87 -25.61 -21.82
N LEU A 283 -16.68 -25.90 -23.11
CA LEU A 283 -16.40 -24.88 -24.12
C LEU A 283 -17.51 -23.83 -24.23
N ARG A 284 -18.78 -24.24 -24.11
CA ARG A 284 -19.92 -23.32 -24.09
C ARG A 284 -19.93 -22.44 -22.84
N ILE A 285 -19.61 -23.00 -21.68
CA ILE A 285 -19.49 -22.25 -20.42
C ILE A 285 -18.38 -21.19 -20.56
N LEU A 286 -17.19 -21.59 -21.05
CA LEU A 286 -16.08 -20.65 -21.27
C LEU A 286 -16.45 -19.52 -22.22
N ARG A 287 -17.15 -19.81 -23.32
CA ARG A 287 -17.60 -18.77 -24.29
C ARG A 287 -18.66 -17.83 -23.71
N ASN A 288 -19.42 -18.28 -22.71
CA ASN A 288 -20.36 -17.43 -21.99
C ASN A 288 -19.66 -16.58 -20.93
N SER A 289 -18.56 -17.07 -20.35
CA SER A 289 -17.76 -16.35 -19.35
C SER A 289 -16.78 -15.35 -19.97
N PHE A 290 -16.22 -15.66 -21.15
CA PHE A 290 -15.12 -14.93 -21.78
C PHE A 290 -15.42 -14.57 -23.23
N GLY A 291 -14.87 -13.45 -23.69
CA GLY A 291 -15.16 -12.91 -25.03
C GLY A 291 -14.58 -13.71 -26.19
N HIS A 292 -13.37 -14.25 -25.99
CA HIS A 292 -12.66 -14.97 -27.04
C HIS A 292 -12.11 -16.28 -26.49
N VAL A 293 -12.65 -17.41 -26.94
CA VAL A 293 -12.17 -18.75 -26.56
C VAL A 293 -11.62 -19.44 -27.79
N GLU A 294 -10.35 -19.81 -27.76
CA GLU A 294 -9.66 -20.48 -28.86
C GLU A 294 -8.82 -21.65 -28.37
N GLN A 295 -8.68 -22.64 -29.24
CA GLN A 295 -7.71 -23.72 -29.06
C GLN A 295 -6.46 -23.33 -29.83
N THR A 296 -5.30 -23.33 -29.18
CA THR A 296 -4.03 -23.05 -29.86
C THR A 296 -3.74 -24.16 -30.87
N ALA A 297 -3.17 -23.81 -32.03
CA ALA A 297 -2.70 -24.81 -32.98
C ALA A 297 -1.50 -25.59 -32.39
N SER A 298 -1.42 -26.88 -32.70
CA SER A 298 -0.26 -27.72 -32.38
C SER A 298 0.98 -27.32 -33.15
#